data_AF-A0A4T0CC12-F1
#
_entry.id   AF-A0A4T0CC12-F1
#
_cell.length_a   1.000
_cell.length_b   1.000
_cell.length_c   1.000
_cell.angle_alpha   90.00
_cell.angle_beta   90.00
_cell.angle_gamma   90.00
#
_symmetry.space_group_name_H-M   'P 1'
#
loop_
_entity.id
_entity.type
_entity.pdbx_description
1 polymer ?
#
loop_
_entity_poly.entity_id
_entity_poly.type
_entity_poly.pdbx_seq_one_letter_code
_entity_poly.pdbx_strand_id
1 'polypeptide(L)'
;MGLLPPSKGISTLSVNAQRVYSTSVSFDIRIRDFSKLGTFASQVSTLPYTLIHSVRWALTSTTRQAYESKLRAMAAEDALERAKDYAKALGLTAVWPVEVKEAQWGSHDPNAVMKVQEKAMDMRRPVSDSDPAFADLFFEPEEVTMSTRIDCKFEAE
;
A
#
# COMPACT_ATOMS: atom_id res chain seq x y z
N MET A 1 17.18 27.25 73.51
CA MET A 1 18.07 26.09 73.69
C MET A 1 17.26 24.84 73.35
N GLY A 2 17.69 24.04 72.37
CA GLY A 2 17.01 22.82 71.89
C GLY A 2 17.02 22.70 70.35
N LEU A 3 17.95 21.91 69.82
CA LEU A 3 18.27 21.68 68.39
C LEU A 3 17.72 20.32 67.87
N LEU A 4 17.12 20.34 66.65
CA LEU A 4 17.06 19.33 65.53
C LEU A 4 16.50 17.88 65.75
N PRO A 5 16.12 17.09 64.69
CA PRO A 5 15.54 17.37 63.35
C PRO A 5 14.39 16.36 62.96
N PRO A 6 14.22 15.90 61.69
CA PRO A 6 13.39 16.44 60.61
C PRO A 6 12.19 15.54 60.23
N SER A 7 11.02 16.08 59.86
CA SER A 7 10.00 15.26 59.16
C SER A 7 10.18 15.38 57.65
N LYS A 8 10.86 14.37 57.08
CA LYS A 8 10.89 14.11 55.64
C LYS A 8 9.46 14.12 55.09
N GLY A 9 9.18 15.00 54.14
CA GLY A 9 8.01 14.89 53.27
C GLY A 9 8.07 13.53 52.58
N ILE A 10 7.15 12.64 52.95
CA ILE A 10 7.01 11.35 52.30
C ILE A 10 6.47 11.61 50.91
N SER A 11 7.34 11.28 49.97
CA SER A 11 7.17 11.16 48.54
C SER A 11 5.75 10.76 48.14
N THR A 12 5.14 11.61 47.32
CA THR A 12 4.10 11.27 46.37
C THR A 12 4.54 10.09 45.51
N LEU A 13 4.06 8.89 45.84
CA LEU A 13 4.06 7.76 44.92
C LEU A 13 2.61 7.42 44.66
N SER A 14 2.12 7.88 43.51
CA SER A 14 0.85 7.47 42.93
C SER A 14 0.95 5.98 42.58
N VAL A 15 0.76 5.12 43.59
CA VAL A 15 0.67 3.66 43.45
C VAL A 15 -0.69 3.34 42.84
N ASN A 16 -0.80 3.54 41.53
CA ASN A 16 -1.72 2.78 40.67
C ASN A 16 -1.44 3.07 39.21
N ALA A 17 -0.19 2.83 38.77
CA ALA A 17 0.05 2.59 37.36
C ALA A 17 -0.48 1.17 37.04
N GLN A 18 -1.79 1.07 36.76
CA GLN A 18 -2.41 -0.16 36.32
C GLN A 18 -1.70 -0.63 35.05
N ARG A 19 -1.11 -1.82 35.11
CA ARG A 19 -0.32 -2.35 33.99
C ARG A 19 -1.28 -2.75 32.86
N VAL A 20 -1.29 -1.96 31.79
CA VAL A 20 -2.08 -2.24 30.58
C VAL A 20 -1.20 -3.00 29.60
N TYR A 21 -1.69 -4.14 29.11
CA TYR A 21 -1.06 -4.90 28.04
C TYR A 21 -1.95 -4.83 26.80
N SER A 22 -1.35 -4.51 25.65
CA SER A 22 -2.02 -4.50 24.36
C SER A 22 -1.32 -5.51 23.44
N THR A 23 -2.10 -6.28 22.70
CA THR A 23 -1.63 -7.20 21.66
C THR A 23 -2.45 -6.97 20.41
N SER A 24 -1.83 -7.11 19.24
CA SER A 24 -2.48 -6.94 17.95
C SER A 24 -1.99 -8.01 17.00
N VAL A 25 -2.88 -8.47 16.11
CA VAL A 25 -2.59 -9.45 15.06
C VAL A 25 -3.18 -8.92 13.76
N SER A 26 -2.38 -8.94 12.69
CA SER A 26 -2.79 -8.48 11.36
C SER A 26 -2.91 -9.64 10.39
N PHE A 27 -3.94 -9.62 9.55
CA PHE A 27 -4.18 -10.61 8.49
C PHE A 27 -4.29 -9.92 7.13
N ASP A 28 -3.66 -10.51 6.11
CA ASP A 28 -3.87 -10.16 4.70
C ASP A 28 -4.71 -11.25 4.02
N ILE A 29 -5.90 -10.89 3.55
CA ILE A 29 -6.88 -11.83 2.96
C ILE A 29 -7.12 -11.45 1.50
N ARG A 30 -7.02 -12.42 0.58
CA ARG A 30 -7.27 -12.21 -0.84
C ARG A 30 -8.61 -12.80 -1.24
N ILE A 31 -9.53 -11.96 -1.71
CA ILE A 31 -10.87 -12.34 -2.15
C ILE A 31 -10.97 -12.06 -3.65
N ARG A 32 -11.31 -13.07 -4.45
CA ARG A 32 -11.45 -12.95 -5.91
C ARG A 32 -12.82 -12.41 -6.32
N ASP A 33 -13.85 -12.71 -5.52
CA ASP A 33 -15.25 -12.42 -5.83
C ASP A 33 -15.70 -11.17 -5.07
N PHE A 34 -15.97 -10.09 -5.79
CA PHE A 34 -16.32 -8.79 -5.22
C PHE A 34 -17.62 -8.83 -4.40
N SER A 35 -18.58 -9.68 -4.78
CA SER A 35 -19.82 -9.87 -4.01
C SER A 35 -19.55 -10.47 -2.61
N LYS A 36 -18.53 -11.33 -2.53
CA LYS A 36 -18.08 -11.93 -1.27
C LYS A 36 -17.25 -10.97 -0.43
N LEU A 37 -16.56 -10.00 -1.06
CA LEU A 37 -15.80 -8.98 -0.34
C LEU A 37 -16.73 -8.10 0.52
N GLY A 38 -17.83 -7.62 -0.05
CA GLY A 38 -18.80 -6.79 0.70
C GLY A 38 -19.45 -7.55 1.86
N THR A 39 -19.86 -8.80 1.61
CA THR A 39 -20.40 -9.69 2.65
C THR A 39 -19.38 -9.94 3.76
N PHE A 40 -18.13 -10.26 3.39
CA PHE A 40 -17.05 -10.52 4.34
C PHE A 40 -16.71 -9.29 5.18
N ALA A 41 -16.55 -8.13 4.55
CA ALA A 41 -16.24 -6.88 5.24
C ALA A 41 -17.36 -6.50 6.23
N SER A 42 -18.61 -6.67 5.81
CA SER A 42 -19.78 -6.42 6.67
C SER A 42 -19.78 -7.37 7.87
N GLN A 43 -19.52 -8.68 7.67
CA GLN A 43 -19.39 -9.63 8.78
C GLN A 43 -18.25 -9.29 9.74
N VAL A 44 -17.06 -8.97 9.22
CA VAL A 44 -15.89 -8.61 10.04
C VAL A 44 -16.10 -7.32 10.81
N SER A 45 -16.82 -6.34 10.24
CA SER A 45 -17.13 -5.08 10.94
C SER A 45 -18.01 -5.26 12.18
N THR A 46 -18.75 -6.38 12.29
CA THR A 46 -19.56 -6.69 13.48
C THR A 46 -18.74 -7.31 14.61
N LEU A 47 -17.50 -7.74 14.34
CA LEU A 47 -16.66 -8.39 15.35
C LEU A 47 -16.05 -7.34 16.28
N PRO A 48 -16.13 -7.55 17.61
CA PRO A 48 -15.50 -6.64 18.57
C PRO A 48 -13.98 -6.64 18.40
N TYR A 49 -13.36 -5.49 18.64
CA TYR A 49 -11.89 -5.28 18.58
C TYR A 49 -11.25 -5.56 17.21
N THR A 50 -12.03 -5.56 16.13
CA THR A 50 -11.53 -5.78 14.77
C THR A 50 -11.61 -4.49 13.96
N LEU A 51 -10.54 -4.19 13.22
CA LEU A 51 -10.45 -3.02 12.34
C LEU A 51 -9.99 -3.45 10.95
N ILE A 52 -10.75 -3.06 9.93
CA ILE A 52 -10.33 -3.19 8.53
C ILE A 52 -9.44 -1.99 8.22
N HIS A 53 -8.14 -2.21 8.06
CA HIS A 53 -7.17 -1.15 7.82
C HIS A 53 -7.24 -0.55 6.42
N SER A 54 -7.29 -1.41 5.40
CA SER A 54 -7.39 -1.00 4.00
C SER A 54 -7.89 -2.14 3.14
N VAL A 55 -8.52 -1.78 2.02
CA VAL A 55 -8.82 -2.68 0.92
C VAL A 55 -7.87 -2.33 -0.21
N ARG A 56 -7.10 -3.31 -0.68
CA ARG A 56 -6.16 -3.15 -1.80
C ARG A 56 -6.64 -3.95 -3.00
N TRP A 57 -6.68 -3.31 -4.16
CA TRP A 57 -6.96 -3.97 -5.43
C TRP A 57 -5.67 -4.55 -6.00
N ALA A 58 -5.69 -5.85 -6.28
CA ALA A 58 -4.53 -6.55 -6.82
C ALA A 58 -4.96 -7.55 -7.88
N LEU A 59 -4.16 -7.65 -8.94
CA LEU A 59 -4.33 -8.70 -9.93
C LEU A 59 -4.01 -10.07 -9.32
N THR A 60 -4.67 -11.10 -9.85
CA THR A 60 -4.31 -12.48 -9.50
C THR A 60 -2.85 -12.74 -9.89
N SER A 61 -2.17 -13.65 -9.19
CA SER A 61 -0.77 -13.98 -9.50
C SER A 61 -0.59 -14.43 -10.95
N THR A 62 -1.53 -15.21 -11.48
CA THR A 62 -1.53 -15.68 -12.87
C THR A 62 -1.68 -14.52 -13.86
N THR A 63 -2.66 -13.64 -13.62
CA THR A 63 -2.88 -12.45 -14.47
C THR A 63 -1.67 -11.52 -14.41
N ARG A 64 -1.15 -11.27 -13.21
CA ARG A 64 0.05 -10.45 -12.99
C ARG A 64 1.24 -10.98 -13.79
N GLN A 65 1.55 -12.27 -13.69
CA GLN A 65 2.68 -12.87 -14.40
C GLN A 65 2.52 -12.81 -15.92
N ALA A 66 1.30 -13.00 -16.43
CA ALA A 66 1.02 -12.87 -17.86
C ALA A 66 1.26 -11.43 -18.36
N TYR A 67 0.80 -10.42 -17.61
CA TYR A 67 1.02 -9.01 -17.94
C TYR A 67 2.47 -8.57 -17.74
N GLU A 68 3.21 -9.14 -16.78
CA GLU A 68 4.65 -8.87 -16.59
C GLU A 68 5.48 -9.24 -17.83
N SER A 69 5.22 -10.41 -18.42
CA SER A 69 5.90 -10.80 -19.67
C SER A 69 5.56 -9.86 -20.83
N LYS A 70 4.29 -9.46 -20.93
CA LYS A 70 3.82 -8.55 -21.99
C LYS A 70 4.42 -7.15 -21.84
N LEU A 71 4.45 -6.61 -20.63
CA LEU A 71 4.99 -5.29 -20.35
C LEU A 71 6.49 -5.21 -20.64
N ARG A 72 7.25 -6.27 -20.32
CA ARG A 72 8.68 -6.33 -20.67
C ARG A 72 8.91 -6.30 -22.18
N ALA A 73 8.10 -7.04 -22.95
CA ALA A 73 8.17 -7.01 -24.41
C ALA A 73 7.84 -5.62 -24.96
N MET A 74 6.74 -5.01 -24.50
CA MET A 74 6.33 -3.67 -24.92
C MET A 74 7.39 -2.61 -24.58
N ALA A 75 8.00 -2.68 -23.40
CA ALA A 75 9.06 -1.75 -23.00
C ALA A 75 10.32 -1.92 -23.88
N ALA A 76 10.68 -3.16 -24.24
CA ALA A 76 11.81 -3.43 -25.13
C ALA A 76 11.57 -2.94 -26.55
N GLU A 77 10.35 -3.12 -27.05
CA GLU A 77 9.91 -2.61 -28.35
C GLU A 77 9.95 -1.08 -28.38
N ASP A 78 9.40 -0.39 -27.37
CA ASP A 78 9.46 1.08 -27.25
C ASP A 78 10.92 1.58 -27.19
N ALA A 79 11.77 0.95 -26.39
CA ALA A 79 13.19 1.31 -26.30
C ALA A 79 13.92 1.16 -27.64
N LEU A 80 13.64 0.09 -28.39
CA LEU A 80 14.23 -0.15 -29.70
C LEU A 80 13.72 0.84 -30.76
N GLU A 81 12.43 1.16 -30.76
CA GLU A 81 11.83 2.15 -31.67
C GLU A 81 12.46 3.52 -31.46
N ARG A 82 12.59 3.97 -30.21
CA ARG A 82 13.29 5.21 -29.87
C ARG A 82 14.74 5.21 -30.35
N ALA A 83 15.46 4.11 -30.14
CA ALA A 83 16.85 4.00 -30.60
C ALA A 83 16.96 4.09 -32.13
N LYS A 84 16.04 3.48 -32.88
CA LYS A 84 15.95 3.60 -34.34
C LYS A 84 15.64 5.02 -34.78
N ASP A 85 14.74 5.72 -34.10
CA ASP A 85 14.41 7.12 -34.40
C ASP A 85 15.65 8.02 -34.24
N TYR A 86 16.43 7.83 -33.17
CA TYR A 86 17.68 8.55 -32.97
C TYR A 86 18.74 8.20 -34.03
N ALA A 87 18.93 6.92 -34.34
CA ALA A 87 19.88 6.47 -35.36
C ALA A 87 19.54 7.03 -36.74
N LYS A 88 18.26 6.99 -37.13
CA LYS A 88 17.76 7.55 -38.39
C LYS A 88 18.01 9.06 -38.48
N ALA A 89 17.80 9.79 -37.40
CA ALA A 89 18.08 11.23 -37.35
C ALA A 89 19.58 11.55 -37.55
N LEU A 90 20.46 10.60 -37.22
CA LEU A 90 21.91 10.69 -37.39
C LEU A 90 22.41 10.11 -38.72
N GLY A 91 21.52 9.57 -39.56
CA GLY A 91 21.89 8.93 -40.83
C GLY A 91 22.45 7.52 -40.70
N LEU A 92 22.32 6.89 -39.52
CA LEU A 92 22.72 5.51 -39.25
C LEU A 92 21.58 4.57 -39.67
N THR A 93 21.93 3.35 -40.08
CA THR A 93 21.00 2.40 -40.70
C THR A 93 20.77 1.13 -39.90
N ALA A 94 21.71 0.75 -39.04
CA ALA A 94 21.59 -0.41 -38.19
C ALA A 94 21.64 -0.01 -36.72
N VAL A 95 20.81 -0.67 -35.90
CA VAL A 95 20.74 -0.50 -34.44
C VAL A 95 20.59 -1.87 -33.81
N TRP A 96 21.43 -2.20 -32.83
CA TRP A 96 21.32 -3.45 -32.07
C TRP A 96 21.47 -3.22 -30.56
N PRO A 97 20.78 -4.02 -29.73
CA PRO A 97 20.92 -3.95 -28.28
C PRO A 97 22.25 -4.58 -27.84
N VAL A 98 22.98 -3.88 -26.96
CA VAL A 98 24.22 -4.37 -26.35
C VAL A 98 24.07 -4.67 -24.85
N GLU A 99 23.11 -4.01 -24.21
CA GLU A 99 22.84 -4.20 -22.79
C GLU A 99 21.35 -3.98 -22.51
N VAL A 100 20.75 -4.85 -21.71
CA VAL A 100 19.36 -4.70 -21.23
C VAL A 100 19.38 -4.92 -19.72
N LYS A 101 18.94 -3.91 -18.98
CA LYS A 101 18.77 -3.94 -17.53
C LYS A 101 17.32 -3.68 -17.19
N GLU A 102 16.74 -4.53 -16.35
CA GLU A 102 15.41 -4.29 -15.82
C GLU A 102 15.54 -3.48 -14.53
N ALA A 103 14.91 -2.31 -14.48
CA ALA A 103 14.78 -1.56 -13.24
C ALA A 103 13.72 -2.25 -12.36
N GLN A 104 13.90 -2.17 -11.04
CA GLN A 104 13.06 -2.89 -10.09
C GLN A 104 11.58 -2.57 -10.32
N TRP A 105 10.74 -3.61 -10.29
CA TRP A 105 9.31 -3.53 -10.54
C TRP A 105 8.62 -2.54 -9.59
N GLY A 106 8.12 -1.43 -10.14
CA GLY A 106 7.20 -0.55 -9.45
C GLY A 106 5.77 -0.95 -9.80
N SER A 107 5.11 -1.74 -8.96
CA SER A 107 3.65 -1.71 -8.97
C SER A 107 3.29 -0.31 -8.51
N HIS A 108 2.79 0.54 -9.39
CA HIS A 108 2.15 1.76 -8.95
C HIS A 108 0.84 1.33 -8.29
N ASP A 109 0.92 0.98 -7.01
CA ASP A 109 -0.27 0.91 -6.17
C ASP A 109 -0.75 2.36 -6.05
N PRO A 110 -1.91 2.73 -6.60
CA PRO A 110 -2.44 4.08 -6.46
C PRO A 110 -2.60 4.49 -4.98
N ASN A 111 -2.57 3.52 -4.04
CA ASN A 111 -2.61 3.74 -2.60
C ASN A 111 -1.23 3.72 -1.91
N ALA A 112 -0.11 3.49 -2.60
CA ALA A 112 1.23 3.54 -1.99
C ALA A 112 1.65 4.94 -1.51
N VAL A 113 0.87 5.97 -1.81
CA VAL A 113 1.10 7.36 -1.39
C VAL A 113 -0.02 7.96 -0.55
N MET A 114 -0.78 7.17 0.22
CA MET A 114 -1.31 7.72 1.48
C MET A 114 -0.24 7.59 2.56
N LYS A 115 0.85 8.34 2.39
CA LYS A 115 1.65 8.77 3.54
C LYS A 115 0.70 9.51 4.45
N VAL A 116 0.57 8.98 5.67
CA VAL A 116 -0.04 9.57 6.87
C VAL A 116 0.11 11.10 6.86
N GLN A 117 -0.83 11.79 6.22
CA GLN A 117 -1.09 13.19 6.53
C GLN A 117 -2.13 13.13 7.62
N GLU A 118 -1.63 13.34 8.83
CA GLU A 118 -2.34 13.85 10.00
C GLU A 118 -3.70 14.48 9.65
N LYS A 119 -4.75 13.66 9.67
CA LYS A 119 -6.10 14.13 9.93
C LYS A 119 -6.83 13.14 10.82
N ALA A 120 -6.13 12.67 11.85
CA ALA A 120 -6.71 11.98 13.01
C ALA A 120 -7.31 12.99 14.01
N MET A 121 -7.99 14.02 13.52
CA MET A 121 -8.75 14.97 14.35
C MET A 121 -10.08 15.30 13.66
N ASP A 122 -10.99 14.32 13.54
CA ASP A 122 -12.43 14.64 13.51
C ASP A 122 -13.42 13.50 13.82
N MET A 123 -12.98 12.34 14.33
CA MET A 123 -13.89 11.23 14.62
C MET A 123 -14.16 11.11 16.12
N ARG A 124 -14.77 12.16 16.70
CA ARG A 124 -15.36 12.13 18.03
C ARG A 124 -16.86 12.43 17.95
N ARG A 125 -17.57 11.65 17.14
CA ARG A 125 -19.03 11.59 17.16
C ARG A 125 -19.49 10.31 17.85
N PRO A 126 -20.38 10.38 18.87
CA PRO A 126 -21.02 9.19 19.41
C PRO A 126 -21.96 8.64 18.34
N VAL A 127 -21.71 7.42 17.91
CA VAL A 127 -22.60 6.67 17.01
C VAL A 127 -23.83 6.27 17.82
N SER A 128 -25.01 6.68 17.36
CA SER A 128 -26.29 6.24 17.92
C SER A 128 -26.63 4.86 17.37
N ASP A 129 -27.14 3.98 18.22
CA ASP A 129 -27.38 2.54 18.00
C ASP A 129 -28.48 2.21 16.96
N SER A 130 -28.89 3.17 16.13
CA SER A 130 -30.08 3.06 15.27
C SER A 130 -29.92 3.64 13.87
N ASP A 131 -28.70 3.65 13.32
CA ASP A 131 -28.47 4.02 11.92
C ASP A 131 -28.22 2.77 11.07
N PRO A 132 -29.06 2.45 10.05
CA PRO A 132 -28.81 1.37 9.10
C PRO A 132 -27.72 1.74 8.08
N ALA A 133 -26.73 2.54 8.49
CA ALA A 133 -25.56 2.92 7.69
C ALA A 133 -24.56 1.76 7.51
N PHE A 134 -24.84 0.60 8.11
CA PHE A 134 -24.08 -0.65 7.93
C PHE A 134 -24.73 -1.61 6.92
N ALA A 135 -25.77 -1.16 6.20
CA ALA A 135 -26.35 -1.90 5.09
C ALA A 135 -25.32 -2.00 3.96
N ASP A 136 -24.74 -3.21 3.86
CA ASP A 136 -23.85 -3.70 2.81
C ASP A 136 -22.72 -2.75 2.39
N LEU A 137 -21.51 -3.02 2.89
CA LEU A 137 -20.30 -2.37 2.36
C LEU A 137 -20.11 -2.77 0.89
N PHE A 138 -20.44 -1.87 -0.03
CA PHE A 138 -20.19 -2.05 -1.45
C PHE A 138 -18.79 -1.53 -1.81
N PHE A 139 -18.02 -2.38 -2.50
CA PHE A 139 -16.70 -2.02 -3.00
C PHE A 139 -16.74 -2.05 -4.53
N GLU A 140 -16.36 -0.95 -5.16
CA GLU A 140 -16.20 -0.87 -6.60
C GLU A 140 -14.75 -1.24 -6.97
N PRO A 141 -14.53 -2.21 -7.88
CA PRO A 141 -13.18 -2.55 -8.33
C PRO A 141 -12.51 -1.34 -8.97
N GLU A 142 -11.30 -0.98 -8.52
CA GLU A 142 -10.50 0.04 -9.18
C GLU A 142 -9.59 -0.56 -10.27
N GLU A 143 -9.25 0.27 -11.25
CA GLU A 143 -8.27 -0.09 -12.26
C GLU A 143 -6.88 -0.25 -11.65
N VAL A 144 -6.22 -1.37 -11.96
CA VAL A 144 -4.85 -1.63 -11.53
C VAL A 144 -3.90 -1.31 -12.68
N THR A 145 -3.09 -0.26 -12.53
CA THR A 145 -2.05 0.09 -13.51
C THR A 145 -0.76 -0.65 -13.19
N MET A 146 -0.19 -1.33 -14.20
CA MET A 146 1.13 -1.94 -14.12
C MET A 146 2.07 -1.21 -15.05
N SER A 147 3.25 -0.85 -14.56
CA SER A 147 4.33 -0.28 -15.36
C SER A 147 5.61 -1.07 -15.15
N THR A 148 6.43 -1.13 -16.19
CA THR A 148 7.79 -1.64 -16.09
C THR A 148 8.73 -0.60 -16.66
N ARG A 149 9.96 -0.61 -16.16
CA ARG A 149 11.03 0.23 -16.65
C ARG A 149 12.22 -0.66 -16.99
N ILE A 150 12.74 -0.46 -18.19
CA ILE A 150 13.99 -1.07 -18.62
C ILE A 150 14.96 0.04 -18.98
N ASP A 151 16.24 -0.22 -18.75
CA ASP A 151 17.34 0.60 -19.23
C ASP A 151 18.08 -0.24 -20.29
N CYS A 152 18.00 0.19 -21.54
CA CYS A 152 18.65 -0.46 -22.68
C CYS A 152 19.79 0.41 -23.21
N LYS A 153 20.88 -0.22 -23.62
CA LYS A 153 21.92 0.41 -24.42
C LYS A 153 21.92 -0.19 -25.81
N PHE A 154 22.06 0.69 -26.78
CA PHE A 154 22.12 0.34 -28.19
C PHE A 154 23.38 0.92 -28.81
N GLU A 155 23.93 0.19 -29.76
CA GLU A 155 24.94 0.67 -30.69
C GLU A 155 24.29 0.80 -32.07
N ALA A 156 24.84 1.70 -32.89
CA ALA A 156 24.34 1.99 -34.22
C ALA A 156 25.47 2.34 -35.19
N GLU A 157 25.29 1.98 -36.47
CA GLU A 157 26.19 2.25 -37.60
C GLU A 157 25.45 2.68 -38.87
#